data_AF-A0A2V5W5R2-F1
#
_entry.id   AF-A0A2V5W5R2-F1
#
_cell.length_a   1.000
_cell.length_b   1.000
_cell.length_c   1.000
_cell.angle_alpha   90.00
_cell.angle_beta   90.00
_cell.angle_gamma   90.00
#
_symmetry.space_group_name_H-M   'P 1'
#
loop_
_entity.id
_entity.type
_entity.pdbx_description
1 polymer ?
#
loop_
_entity_poly.entity_id
_entity_poly.type
_entity_poly.pdbx_seq_one_letter_code
_entity_poly.pdbx_strand_id
1 'polypeptide(L)' 'MTAPTSGGRPKVSKISEAVIRIAGNSQDGIQAIGGFLARLAGRSEQEVMTFMTIPSTISGGPSIFQVRVGSGEV' A
#
# COMPACT_ATOMS: atom_id res chain seq x y z
N MET A 1 7.74 16.12 -44.98
CA MET A 1 8.09 14.88 -44.25
C MET A 1 7.57 15.02 -42.83
N THR A 2 6.40 14.43 -42.52
CA THR A 2 5.81 14.43 -41.17
C THR A 2 6.08 13.07 -40.53
N ALA A 3 6.78 13.08 -39.38
CA ALA A 3 7.10 11.87 -38.63
C ALA A 3 5.83 11.27 -37.99
N PRO A 4 5.66 9.94 -37.99
CA PRO A 4 4.53 9.32 -37.30
C PRO A 4 4.75 9.40 -35.79
N THR A 5 3.80 10.02 -35.09
CA THR A 5 3.73 9.97 -33.63
C THR A 5 3.33 8.56 -33.22
N SER A 6 4.27 7.83 -32.62
CA SER A 6 4.02 6.51 -32.04
C SER A 6 3.13 6.66 -30.81
N GLY A 7 1.81 6.62 -31.01
CA GLY A 7 0.81 6.50 -29.96
C GLY A 7 0.90 5.14 -29.28
N GLY A 8 1.87 4.97 -28.39
CA GLY A 8 2.00 3.80 -27.54
C GLY A 8 0.81 3.73 -26.59
N ARG A 9 -0.03 2.69 -26.72
CA ARG A 9 -1.07 2.37 -25.73
C ARG A 9 -0.39 2.21 -24.36
N PRO A 10 -0.95 2.76 -23.27
CA PRO A 10 -0.41 2.55 -21.94
C PRO A 10 -0.34 1.04 -21.68
N LYS A 11 0.87 0.50 -21.52
CA LYS A 11 1.08 -0.87 -21.07
C LYS A 11 0.57 -0.95 -19.64
N VAL A 12 -0.65 -1.46 -19.46
CA VAL A 12 -1.17 -1.80 -18.14
C VAL A 12 -0.45 -3.06 -17.69
N SER A 13 0.64 -2.87 -16.94
CA SER A 13 1.34 -3.97 -16.29
C SER A 13 0.44 -4.53 -15.18
N LYS A 14 0.18 -5.84 -15.20
CA LYS A 14 -0.48 -6.51 -14.07
C LYS A 14 0.49 -6.49 -12.89
N ILE A 15 0.08 -5.85 -11.79
CA ILE A 15 0.85 -5.80 -10.55
C ILE A 15 0.50 -7.06 -9.76
N SER A 16 1.44 -8.02 -9.70
CA SER A 16 1.23 -9.26 -8.95
C SER A 16 1.38 -9.07 -7.44
N GLU A 17 2.25 -8.14 -7.03
CA GLU A 17 2.51 -7.81 -5.63
C GLU A 17 2.65 -6.30 -5.47
N ALA A 18 2.12 -5.78 -4.37
CA ALA A 18 2.24 -4.38 -3.99
C ALA A 18 2.61 -4.25 -2.51
N VAL A 19 3.54 -3.35 -2.20
CA VAL A 19 3.85 -2.95 -0.82
C VAL A 19 3.56 -1.46 -0.69
N ILE A 20 2.65 -1.12 0.21
CA ILE A 20 2.25 0.26 0.51
C ILE A 20 2.70 0.57 1.92
N ARG A 21 3.53 1.59 2.09
CA ARG A 21 4.00 2.07 3.40
C ARG A 21 3.47 3.46 3.66
N ILE A 22 2.86 3.63 4.82
CA ILE A 22 2.30 4.88 5.32
C ILE A 22 3.12 5.26 6.54
N ALA A 23 3.70 6.46 6.52
CA ALA A 23 4.44 7.02 7.63
C ALA A 23 3.74 8.29 8.13
N GLY A 24 3.77 8.51 9.43
CA GLY A 24 3.17 9.67 10.08
C GLY A 24 3.22 9.49 11.59
N ASN A 25 2.63 10.40 12.35
CA ASN A 25 2.47 10.16 13.78
C ASN A 25 1.32 9.18 14.01
N SER A 26 1.40 8.38 15.08
CA SER A 26 0.33 7.43 15.43
C SER A 26 -1.08 8.05 15.50
N GLN A 27 -1.18 9.32 15.87
CA GLN A 27 -2.44 10.07 16.00
C GLN A 27 -2.98 10.64 14.69
N ASP A 28 -2.17 10.66 13.63
CA ASP A 28 -2.58 11.18 12.32
C ASP A 28 -3.49 10.18 11.57
N GLY A 29 -3.88 9.08 12.22
CA GLY A 29 -4.78 8.08 11.65
C GLY A 29 -4.10 7.08 10.72
N ILE A 30 -2.76 6.98 10.72
CA ILE A 30 -2.04 6.08 9.81
C ILE A 30 -2.44 4.61 9.99
N GLN A 31 -2.79 4.20 11.21
CA GLN A 31 -3.28 2.85 11.52
C GLN A 31 -4.69 2.64 10.98
N ALA A 32 -5.54 3.68 11.06
CA ALA A 32 -6.90 3.63 10.54
C ALA A 32 -6.91 3.52 9.02
N ILE A 33 -6.11 4.35 8.33
CA ILE A 33 -5.98 4.33 6.86
C ILE A 33 -5.32 3.04 6.39
N GLY A 34 -4.24 2.62 7.04
CA GLY A 34 -3.56 1.37 6.74
C GLY A 34 -4.46 0.15 6.94
N GLY A 35 -5.19 0.08 8.06
CA GLY A 35 -6.16 -0.97 8.33
C GLY A 35 -7.35 -0.95 7.37
N PHE A 36 -7.80 0.23 6.94
CA PHE A 36 -8.85 0.38 5.94
C PHE A 36 -8.40 -0.20 4.58
N LEU A 37 -7.20 0.16 4.12
CA LEU A 37 -6.62 -0.37 2.88
C LEU A 37 -6.43 -1.89 2.94
N ALA A 38 -5.91 -2.40 4.06
CA ALA A 38 -5.74 -3.84 4.27
C ALA A 38 -7.07 -4.60 4.16
N ARG A 39 -8.15 -4.06 4.76
CA ARG A 39 -9.50 -4.64 4.68
C ARG A 39 -10.07 -4.60 3.27
N LEU A 40 -9.84 -3.51 2.52
CA LEU A 40 -10.27 -3.42 1.13
C LEU A 40 -9.54 -4.44 0.25
N ALA A 41 -8.22 -4.56 0.40
CA ALA A 41 -7.42 -5.54 -0.33
C ALA A 41 -7.84 -6.98 0.00
N GLY A 42 -8.13 -7.29 1.27
CA GLY A 42 -8.60 -8.63 1.67
C GLY A 42 -9.99 -8.98 1.15
N ARG A 43 -10.83 -7.99 0.82
CA ARG A 43 -12.13 -8.24 0.14
C ARG A 43 -11.97 -8.56 -1.34
N SER A 44 -10.79 -8.32 -1.93
CA SER A 44 -10.48 -8.61 -3.33
C SER A 44 -9.82 -9.99 -3.52
N GLU A 45 -10.01 -10.91 -2.57
CA GLU A 45 -9.41 -12.26 -2.57
C GLU A 45 -7.87 -12.28 -2.62
N GLN A 46 -7.24 -11.15 -2.31
CA GLN A 46 -5.78 -11.03 -2.24
C GLN A 46 -5.30 -11.35 -0.83
N GLU A 47 -4.14 -11.98 -0.72
CA GLU A 47 -3.50 -12.18 0.57
C GLU A 47 -2.90 -10.85 1.05
N VAL A 48 -3.19 -10.51 2.30
CA VAL A 48 -2.79 -9.24 2.89
C VAL A 48 -1.98 -9.50 4.15
N MET A 49 -0.75 -9.00 4.17
CA MET A 49 0.10 -9.00 5.36
C MET A 49 0.35 -7.55 5.81
N THR A 50 0.14 -7.28 7.10
CA THR A 50 0.35 -5.95 7.67
C THR A 50 1.51 -5.94 8.65
N PHE A 51 2.30 -4.87 8.62
CA PHE A 51 3.35 -4.60 9.61
C PHE A 51 3.14 -3.21 10.18
N MET A 52 3.33 -3.06 11.49
CA MET A 52 3.18 -1.79 12.17
C MET A 52 4.31 -1.56 13.16
N THR A 53 4.81 -0.33 13.20
CA THR A 53 5.71 0.15 14.24
C THR A 53 4.98 1.18 15.06
N ILE A 54 4.73 0.85 16.33
CA ILE A 54 4.00 1.69 17.29
C ILE A 54 5.00 2.33 18.25
N PRO A 55 4.89 3.64 18.51
CA PRO A 55 5.81 4.36 19.39
C PRO A 55 5.52 3.98 20.84
N SER A 56 6.53 4.09 21.71
CA SER A 56 6.42 3.73 23.13
C SER A 56 5.64 4.76 23.97
N THR A 57 5.03 5.77 23.35
CA THR A 57 4.36 6.90 24.00
C THR A 57 2.87 6.95 23.63
N ILE A 58 1.99 7.05 24.65
CA ILE A 58 0.52 7.11 24.47
C ILE A 58 0.09 8.38 23.72
N SER A 59 0.82 9.48 23.89
CA SER A 59 0.59 10.73 23.17
C SER A 59 0.86 10.63 21.66
N GLY A 60 1.43 9.50 21.21
CA GLY A 60 1.84 9.29 19.83
C GLY A 60 3.31 9.60 19.60
N GLY A 61 3.71 9.57 18.34
CA GLY A 61 5.08 9.74 17.87
C GLY A 61 5.23 9.14 16.47
N PRO A 62 6.43 9.22 15.87
CA PRO A 62 6.69 8.67 14.54
C PRO A 62 6.32 7.19 14.48
N SER A 63 5.65 6.80 13.40
CA SER A 63 5.06 5.48 13.26
C SER A 63 5.01 5.08 11.78
N ILE A 64 4.95 3.77 11.54
CA ILE A 64 4.87 3.20 10.21
C ILE A 64 3.77 2.15 10.18
N PHE A 65 2.96 2.17 9.12
CA PHE A 65 2.03 1.11 8.78
C PHE A 65 2.34 0.62 7.36
N GLN A 66 2.50 -0.68 7.18
CA GLN A 66 2.80 -1.29 5.90
C GLN A 66 1.73 -2.34 5.57
N VAL A 67 1.23 -2.29 4.35
CA VAL A 67 0.35 -3.29 3.75
C VAL A 67 1.11 -3.94 2.61
N ARG A 68 1.29 -5.26 2.66
CA ARG A 68 1.72 -6.08 1.53
C ARG A 68 0.49 -6.81 1.00
N VAL A 69 0.29 -6.74 -0.31
CA VAL A 69 -0.83 -7.35 -1.03
C VAL A 69 -0.27 -8.22 -2.14
N GLY A 70 -0.66 -9.49 -2.22
CA GLY A 70 -0.13 -10.43 -3.20
C GLY A 70 -0.87 -11.77 -3.22
N SER A 71 -0.28 -12.77 -3.89
CA SER A 71 -0.86 -14.12 -4.02
C SER A 71 -0.56 -15.06 -2.85
N GLY A 72 0.17 -14.60 -1.82
CA GLY A 72 0.45 -15.41 -0.63
C GLY A 72 1.73 -16.25 -0.66
N GLU A 73 2.46 -16.27 -1.77
CA GLU A 73 3.82 -16.80 -1.79
C GLU A 73 4.76 -15.77 -1.14
N VAL A 74 5.53 -16.22 -0.13
CA VAL A 74 6.49 -15.39 0.62
C VAL A 74 7.91 -15.82 0.31
#